data_AF-A0A2X1AQB6-F1
#
_entry.id   AF-A0A2X1AQB6-F1
#
_cell.length_a   1.000
_cell.length_b   1.000
_cell.length_c   1.000
_cell.angle_alpha   90.00
_cell.angle_beta   90.00
_cell.angle_gamma   90.00
#
_symmetry.space_group_name_H-M   'P 1'
#
loop_
_entity.id
_entity.type
_entity.pdbx_description
1 polymer ?
#
loop_
_entity_poly.entity_id
_entity_poly.type
_entity_poly.pdbx_seq_one_letter_code
_entity_poly.pdbx_strand_id
1 'polypeptide(L)'
;MTFADGTVEPYDVLILATGSTARKLALPGADRPDLLELRTLDDAERLKAVLAPGKRLAVVGGGYVGLEAAASARALGAEAVVIERMDRVLARVASQPLSAFFTDLHKKHGVKILTGVEVAGFEDAGVRLTDGTLIAADAVLVGVGAFACEALARTAGLTCDNGVVVDETARTSDPNIYAIGDVTRRPIPVHGGVMHRLESVPNALEQAKQVASAIVGRTASAPEVPWFWSDQYDVKLQIAGVPFDADRQLVRGDPAGGAFSVFHLSGDRIVAVEAVNAPADFMGGRLLIGKGARVSAERLADSATSMKAVALS
;
A
#
# COMPACT_ATOMS: atom_id res chain seq x y z
N MET A 1 22.24 -19.31 -11.47
CA MET A 1 21.29 -18.35 -12.05
C MET A 1 21.56 -18.27 -13.54
N THR A 2 20.52 -18.28 -14.38
CA THR A 2 20.67 -18.12 -15.83
C THR A 2 20.14 -16.76 -16.24
N PHE A 3 20.95 -15.99 -16.96
CA PHE A 3 20.57 -14.67 -17.49
C PHE A 3 20.01 -14.78 -18.92
N ALA A 4 19.40 -13.71 -19.39
CA ALA A 4 18.73 -13.68 -20.70
C ALA A 4 19.69 -13.87 -21.89
N ASP A 5 20.97 -13.53 -21.72
CA ASP A 5 22.03 -13.75 -22.71
C ASP A 5 22.58 -15.20 -22.69
N GLY A 6 22.02 -16.07 -21.84
CA GLY A 6 22.45 -17.45 -21.67
C GLY A 6 23.63 -17.64 -20.72
N THR A 7 24.20 -16.57 -20.16
CA THR A 7 25.25 -16.70 -19.14
C THR A 7 24.69 -17.37 -17.89
N VAL A 8 25.53 -18.17 -17.24
CA VAL A 8 25.18 -18.93 -16.03
C VAL A 8 26.17 -18.60 -14.93
N GLU A 9 25.67 -18.09 -13.82
CA GLU A 9 26.48 -17.78 -12.65
C GLU A 9 26.10 -18.72 -11.48
N PRO A 10 27.07 -19.44 -10.88
CA PRO A 10 26.85 -20.16 -9.63
C PRO A 10 26.69 -19.19 -8.46
N TYR A 11 26.08 -19.67 -7.37
CA TYR A 11 25.97 -18.90 -6.14
C TYR A 11 26.10 -19.84 -4.93
N ASP A 12 26.67 -19.32 -3.85
CA ASP A 12 26.56 -19.94 -2.52
C ASP A 12 25.24 -19.55 -1.85
N VAL A 13 24.82 -18.29 -2.05
CA VAL A 13 23.55 -17.75 -1.57
C VAL A 13 22.91 -16.88 -2.65
N LEU A 14 21.61 -17.03 -2.85
CA LEU A 14 20.80 -16.23 -3.77
C LEU A 14 19.75 -15.41 -3.00
N ILE A 15 19.52 -14.16 -3.39
CA ILE A 15 18.43 -13.32 -2.87
C ILE A 15 17.49 -12.94 -4.02
N LEU A 16 16.22 -13.33 -3.91
CA LEU A 16 15.16 -12.93 -4.83
C LEU A 16 14.52 -11.61 -4.35
N ALA A 17 14.92 -10.50 -4.97
CA ALA A 17 14.40 -9.16 -4.71
C ALA A 17 13.60 -8.61 -5.91
N THR A 18 12.82 -9.46 -6.57
CA THR A 18 12.13 -9.17 -7.84
C THR A 18 10.92 -8.23 -7.69
N GLY A 19 10.51 -7.93 -6.46
CA GLY A 19 9.47 -6.97 -6.15
C GLY A 19 8.08 -7.36 -6.68
N SER A 20 7.34 -6.37 -7.16
CA SER A 20 6.01 -6.52 -7.71
C SER A 20 5.84 -5.74 -9.02
N THR A 21 4.84 -6.13 -9.81
CA THR A 21 4.42 -5.45 -11.03
C THR A 21 2.98 -4.94 -10.88
N ALA A 22 2.64 -3.86 -11.59
CA ALA A 22 1.26 -3.38 -11.61
C ALA A 22 0.32 -4.42 -12.23
N ARG A 23 -0.89 -4.52 -11.67
CA ARG A 23 -1.93 -5.42 -12.16
C ARG A 23 -2.55 -4.88 -13.44
N LYS A 24 -2.49 -5.67 -14.50
CA LYS A 24 -3.21 -5.40 -15.75
C LYS A 24 -4.68 -5.83 -15.62
N LEU A 25 -5.56 -5.09 -16.28
CA LEU A 25 -6.98 -5.45 -16.43
C LEU A 25 -7.16 -6.28 -17.70
N ALA A 26 -8.04 -7.28 -17.65
CA ALA A 26 -8.42 -8.09 -18.81
C ALA A 26 -9.75 -7.59 -19.38
N LEU A 27 -9.75 -6.39 -19.93
CA LEU A 27 -10.93 -5.71 -20.50
C LEU A 27 -10.66 -5.31 -21.96
N PRO A 28 -11.70 -5.12 -22.78
CA PRO A 28 -11.57 -4.52 -24.10
C PRO A 28 -10.73 -3.23 -24.07
N GLY A 29 -9.71 -3.16 -24.94
CA GLY A 29 -8.80 -2.02 -25.03
C GLY A 29 -7.73 -1.94 -23.92
N ALA A 30 -7.62 -2.92 -23.03
CA ALA A 30 -6.62 -2.90 -21.96
C ALA A 30 -5.17 -3.17 -22.43
N ASP A 31 -4.99 -3.60 -23.68
CA ASP A 31 -3.72 -3.87 -24.35
C ASP A 31 -3.17 -2.64 -25.11
N ARG A 32 -3.90 -1.53 -25.12
CA ARG A 32 -3.47 -0.32 -25.82
C ARG A 32 -2.17 0.25 -25.22
N PRO A 33 -1.22 0.72 -26.06
CA PRO A 33 0.07 1.20 -25.60
C PRO A 33 0.03 2.56 -24.89
N ASP A 34 -1.05 3.32 -25.08
CA ASP A 34 -1.26 4.65 -24.48
C ASP A 34 -1.85 4.59 -23.06
N LEU A 35 -2.31 3.41 -22.61
CA LEU A 35 -2.68 3.22 -21.21
C LEU A 35 -1.44 3.31 -20.32
N LEU A 36 -1.55 4.12 -19.27
CA LEU A 36 -0.51 4.35 -18.31
C LEU A 36 -0.67 3.42 -17.12
N GLU A 37 0.47 3.07 -16.54
CA GLU A 37 0.59 2.52 -15.20
C GLU A 37 1.61 3.37 -14.43
N LEU A 38 1.85 3.06 -13.16
CA LEU A 38 2.84 3.77 -12.36
C LEU A 38 3.57 2.81 -11.43
N ARG A 39 4.71 2.28 -11.89
CA ARG A 39 5.59 1.41 -11.09
C ARG A 39 7.06 1.77 -11.24
N THR A 40 7.50 2.17 -12.42
CA THR A 40 8.88 2.48 -12.76
C THR A 40 9.12 3.99 -12.89
N LEU A 41 10.39 4.38 -13.01
CA LEU A 41 10.75 5.77 -13.33
C LEU A 41 10.16 6.18 -14.70
N ASP A 42 10.31 5.32 -15.70
CA ASP A 42 9.81 5.56 -17.05
C ASP A 42 8.28 5.78 -17.05
N ASP A 43 7.54 5.01 -16.25
CA ASP A 43 6.10 5.21 -16.07
C ASP A 43 5.78 6.61 -15.51
N ALA A 44 6.55 7.06 -14.51
CA ALA A 44 6.37 8.38 -13.92
C ALA A 44 6.69 9.51 -14.91
N GLU A 45 7.74 9.34 -15.72
CA GLU A 45 8.09 10.28 -16.79
C GLU A 45 7.00 10.36 -17.86
N ARG A 46 6.47 9.20 -18.29
CA ARG A 46 5.34 9.12 -19.24
C ARG A 46 4.10 9.78 -18.69
N LEU A 47 3.73 9.52 -17.43
CA LEU A 47 2.59 10.17 -16.80
C LEU A 47 2.79 11.69 -16.72
N LYS A 48 3.96 12.15 -16.27
CA LYS A 48 4.26 13.59 -16.19
C LYS A 48 4.16 14.28 -17.55
N ALA A 49 4.62 13.63 -18.62
CA ALA A 49 4.64 14.22 -19.96
C ALA A 49 3.24 14.52 -20.54
N VAL A 50 2.19 13.84 -20.07
CA VAL A 50 0.82 14.02 -20.57
C VAL A 50 -0.04 14.93 -19.69
N LEU A 51 0.46 15.35 -18.53
CA LEU A 51 -0.26 16.21 -17.59
C LEU A 51 0.08 17.68 -17.83
N ALA A 52 -0.96 18.48 -18.11
CA ALA A 52 -0.86 19.92 -18.33
C ALA A 52 -2.22 20.61 -18.10
N PRO A 53 -2.25 21.95 -17.97
CA PRO A 53 -3.50 22.70 -17.96
C PRO A 53 -4.42 22.36 -19.15
N GLY A 54 -5.70 22.11 -18.86
CA GLY A 54 -6.70 21.73 -19.85
C GLY A 54 -6.68 20.25 -20.28
N LYS A 55 -5.77 19.43 -19.74
CA LYS A 55 -5.78 17.97 -19.91
C LYS A 55 -6.62 17.29 -18.83
N ARG A 56 -7.16 16.11 -19.15
CA ARG A 56 -7.98 15.28 -18.25
C ARG A 56 -7.35 13.90 -18.06
N LEU A 57 -7.06 13.56 -16.81
CA LEU A 57 -6.62 12.23 -16.40
C LEU A 57 -7.80 11.42 -15.84
N ALA A 58 -8.07 10.25 -16.41
CA ALA A 58 -8.89 9.23 -15.74
C ALA A 58 -7.97 8.26 -14.99
N VAL A 59 -8.26 8.04 -13.72
CA VAL A 59 -7.55 7.09 -12.86
C VAL A 59 -8.49 5.94 -12.52
N VAL A 60 -8.15 4.73 -12.96
CA VAL A 60 -8.88 3.50 -12.64
C VAL A 60 -8.26 2.86 -11.41
N GLY A 61 -8.95 2.97 -10.28
CA GLY A 61 -8.52 2.48 -8.96
C GLY A 61 -8.32 3.62 -7.95
N GLY A 62 -9.10 3.59 -6.86
CA GLY A 62 -9.05 4.52 -5.73
C GLY A 62 -8.14 4.05 -4.59
N GLY A 63 -7.01 3.42 -4.92
CA GLY A 63 -5.94 3.07 -3.96
C GLY A 63 -5.01 4.25 -3.68
N TYR A 64 -4.00 4.08 -2.79
CA TYR A 64 -3.02 5.13 -2.47
C TYR A 64 -2.34 5.72 -3.72
N VAL A 65 -1.80 4.87 -4.60
CA VAL A 65 -1.15 5.30 -5.85
C VAL A 65 -2.10 6.07 -6.76
N GLY A 66 -3.35 5.60 -6.89
CA GLY A 66 -4.36 6.27 -7.72
C GLY A 66 -4.73 7.66 -7.19
N LEU A 67 -4.88 7.79 -5.87
CA LEU A 67 -5.13 9.06 -5.22
C LEU A 67 -3.92 10.00 -5.31
N GLU A 68 -2.69 9.51 -5.08
CA GLU A 68 -1.46 10.31 -5.24
C GLU A 68 -1.27 10.80 -6.68
N ALA A 69 -1.57 9.96 -7.67
CA ALA A 69 -1.56 10.37 -9.08
C ALA A 69 -2.62 11.43 -9.40
N ALA A 70 -3.83 11.29 -8.84
CA ALA A 70 -4.88 12.31 -8.99
C ALA A 70 -4.47 13.64 -8.35
N ALA A 71 -3.87 13.62 -7.15
CA ALA A 71 -3.33 14.81 -6.50
C ALA A 71 -2.24 15.48 -7.35
N SER A 72 -1.31 14.68 -7.89
CA SER A 72 -0.23 15.15 -8.76
C SER A 72 -0.76 15.77 -10.06
N ALA A 73 -1.79 15.16 -10.67
CA ALA A 73 -2.46 15.70 -11.85
C ALA A 73 -3.07 17.09 -11.56
N ARG A 74 -3.77 17.24 -10.43
CA ARG A 74 -4.31 18.54 -10.01
C ARG A 74 -3.21 19.57 -9.76
N ALA A 75 -2.12 19.19 -9.11
CA ALA A 75 -0.98 20.07 -8.86
C ALA A 75 -0.29 20.55 -10.15
N LEU A 76 -0.32 19.73 -11.21
CA LEU A 76 0.19 20.05 -12.55
C LEU A 76 -0.85 20.76 -13.45
N GLY A 77 -2.02 21.10 -12.91
CA GLY A 77 -3.07 21.85 -13.60
C GLY A 77 -4.04 21.02 -14.45
N ALA A 78 -3.88 19.69 -14.51
CA ALA A 78 -4.81 18.81 -15.20
C ALA A 78 -6.09 18.57 -14.36
N GLU A 79 -7.19 18.24 -15.01
CA GLU A 79 -8.38 17.65 -14.38
C GLU A 79 -8.13 16.17 -14.05
N ALA A 80 -8.79 15.67 -13.01
CA ALA A 80 -8.67 14.29 -12.58
C ALA A 80 -10.03 13.69 -12.22
N VAL A 81 -10.29 12.49 -12.74
CA VAL A 81 -11.42 11.64 -12.35
C VAL A 81 -10.89 10.32 -11.82
N VAL A 82 -11.23 9.97 -10.58
CA VAL A 82 -10.94 8.66 -10.00
C VAL A 82 -12.17 7.78 -10.11
N ILE A 83 -12.00 6.57 -10.64
CA ILE A 83 -13.03 5.57 -10.86
C ILE A 83 -12.69 4.37 -9.97
N GLU A 84 -13.57 4.07 -9.01
CA GLU A 84 -13.40 3.00 -8.03
C GLU A 84 -14.61 2.06 -8.06
N ARG A 85 -14.33 0.76 -8.14
CA ARG A 85 -15.37 -0.28 -8.19
C ARG A 85 -16.05 -0.50 -6.84
N MET A 86 -15.31 -0.30 -5.75
CA MET A 86 -15.83 -0.42 -4.40
C MET A 86 -16.67 0.81 -4.05
N ASP A 87 -17.50 0.70 -3.03
CA ASP A 87 -18.39 1.75 -2.53
C ASP A 87 -17.64 2.98 -1.98
N ARG A 88 -16.36 2.82 -1.62
CA ARG A 88 -15.44 3.87 -1.16
C ARG A 88 -14.02 3.69 -1.70
N VAL A 89 -13.28 4.78 -1.78
CA VAL A 89 -11.82 4.74 -1.99
C VAL A 89 -11.13 4.04 -0.83
N LEU A 90 -9.93 3.48 -1.07
CA LEU A 90 -9.12 2.79 -0.06
C LEU A 90 -9.83 1.62 0.65
N ALA A 91 -10.94 1.10 0.11
CA ALA A 91 -11.80 0.12 0.79
C ALA A 91 -11.09 -1.11 1.37
N ARG A 92 -10.04 -1.57 0.68
CA ARG A 92 -9.27 -2.78 1.04
C ARG A 92 -8.16 -2.53 2.07
N VAL A 93 -7.78 -1.28 2.29
CA VAL A 93 -6.50 -0.92 2.95
C VAL A 93 -6.63 0.16 4.02
N ALA A 94 -7.83 0.71 4.22
CA ALA A 94 -8.07 1.79 5.16
C ALA A 94 -9.45 1.67 5.81
N SER A 95 -9.58 2.26 7.00
CA SER A 95 -10.86 2.44 7.68
C SER A 95 -11.82 3.34 6.91
N GLN A 96 -13.11 3.26 7.26
CA GLN A 96 -14.14 4.11 6.69
C GLN A 96 -13.92 5.60 7.02
N PRO A 97 -13.57 6.01 8.27
CA PRO A 97 -13.22 7.40 8.55
C PRO A 97 -12.08 7.93 7.68
N LEU A 98 -11.03 7.15 7.48
CA LEU A 98 -9.91 7.55 6.63
C LEU A 98 -10.32 7.70 5.16
N SER A 99 -11.17 6.79 4.67
CA SER A 99 -11.69 6.84 3.31
C SER A 99 -12.57 8.07 3.05
N ALA A 100 -13.43 8.41 4.01
CA ALA A 100 -14.27 9.60 3.96
C ALA A 100 -13.40 10.87 3.94
N PHE A 101 -12.40 10.93 4.83
CA PHE A 101 -11.46 12.04 4.88
C PHE A 101 -10.73 12.26 3.54
N PHE A 102 -10.14 11.22 2.95
CA PHE A 102 -9.45 11.36 1.66
C PHE A 102 -10.41 11.67 0.51
N THR A 103 -11.63 11.14 0.55
CA THR A 103 -12.66 11.50 -0.45
C THR A 103 -12.93 13.00 -0.43
N ASP A 104 -13.14 13.57 0.76
CA ASP A 104 -13.41 15.00 0.91
C ASP A 104 -12.19 15.87 0.58
N LEU A 105 -10.99 15.43 0.98
CA LEU A 105 -9.73 16.10 0.64
C LEU A 105 -9.54 16.24 -0.87
N HIS A 106 -9.73 15.16 -1.60
CA HIS A 106 -9.58 15.15 -3.06
C HIS A 106 -10.67 15.95 -3.77
N LYS A 107 -11.93 15.85 -3.31
CA LYS A 107 -13.03 16.66 -3.85
C LYS A 107 -12.79 18.16 -3.63
N LYS A 108 -12.26 18.58 -2.47
CA LYS A 108 -11.88 19.98 -2.20
C LYS A 108 -10.82 20.50 -3.18
N HIS A 109 -9.95 19.63 -3.68
CA HIS A 109 -8.94 19.96 -4.69
C HIS A 109 -9.45 19.79 -6.14
N GLY A 110 -10.75 19.55 -6.32
CA GLY A 110 -11.40 19.46 -7.63
C GLY A 110 -11.23 18.12 -8.33
N VAL A 111 -10.83 17.06 -7.62
CA VAL A 111 -10.88 15.70 -8.16
C VAL A 111 -12.33 15.21 -8.15
N LYS A 112 -12.80 14.69 -9.29
CA LYS A 112 -14.07 13.97 -9.35
C LYS A 112 -13.83 12.52 -8.92
N ILE A 113 -14.57 12.03 -7.92
CA ILE A 113 -14.48 10.64 -7.45
C ILE A 113 -15.79 9.94 -7.74
N LEU A 114 -15.72 8.84 -8.48
CA LEU A 114 -16.82 7.94 -8.78
C LEU A 114 -16.55 6.60 -8.08
N THR A 115 -17.40 6.23 -7.13
CA THR A 115 -17.34 4.94 -6.42
C THR A 115 -18.52 4.06 -6.80
N GLY A 116 -18.43 2.75 -6.57
CA GLY A 116 -19.46 1.79 -6.90
C GLY A 116 -19.69 1.63 -8.41
N VAL A 117 -18.71 2.01 -9.24
CA VAL A 117 -18.79 1.98 -10.70
C VAL A 117 -17.71 1.09 -11.29
N GLU A 118 -18.07 0.29 -12.30
CA GLU A 118 -17.16 -0.66 -12.92
C GLU A 118 -16.78 -0.24 -14.33
N VAL A 119 -15.51 -0.45 -14.68
CA VAL A 119 -14.98 -0.19 -16.02
C VAL A 119 -15.31 -1.37 -16.92
N ALA A 120 -15.94 -1.12 -18.06
CA ALA A 120 -16.21 -2.11 -19.10
C ALA A 120 -15.10 -2.19 -20.15
N GLY A 121 -14.33 -1.11 -20.35
CA GLY A 121 -13.25 -1.09 -21.32
C GLY A 121 -12.63 0.28 -21.52
N PHE A 122 -11.65 0.33 -22.42
CA PHE A 122 -10.87 1.53 -22.74
C PHE A 122 -11.05 1.88 -24.22
N GLU A 123 -11.26 3.16 -24.50
CA GLU A 123 -11.51 3.72 -25.83
C GLU A 123 -10.55 4.89 -26.08
N ASP A 124 -10.37 5.32 -27.34
CA ASP A 124 -9.50 6.46 -27.69
C ASP A 124 -9.86 7.74 -26.92
N ALA A 125 -11.15 7.91 -26.60
CA ALA A 125 -11.68 9.09 -25.93
C ALA A 125 -11.76 8.94 -24.39
N GLY A 126 -11.34 7.81 -23.80
CA GLY A 126 -11.32 7.62 -22.36
C GLY A 126 -11.78 6.23 -21.88
N VAL A 127 -12.60 6.20 -20.82
CA VAL A 127 -12.95 4.96 -20.09
C VAL A 127 -14.46 4.71 -20.19
N ARG A 128 -14.85 3.53 -20.70
CA ARG A 128 -16.25 3.09 -20.75
C ARG A 128 -16.62 2.40 -19.44
N LEU A 129 -17.72 2.82 -18.83
CA LEU A 129 -18.31 2.16 -17.66
C LEU A 129 -19.32 1.08 -18.08
N THR A 130 -19.64 0.15 -17.18
CA THR A 130 -20.60 -0.94 -17.42
C THR A 130 -22.04 -0.47 -17.61
N ASP A 131 -22.39 0.73 -17.13
CA ASP A 131 -23.70 1.37 -17.36
C ASP A 131 -23.79 2.07 -18.74
N GLY A 132 -22.73 2.01 -19.54
CA GLY A 132 -22.64 2.66 -20.85
C GLY A 132 -22.11 4.09 -20.83
N THR A 133 -21.86 4.69 -19.66
CA THR A 133 -21.27 6.03 -19.54
C THR A 133 -19.83 6.06 -20.07
N LEU A 134 -19.48 7.08 -20.84
CA LEU A 134 -18.09 7.36 -21.22
C LEU A 134 -17.50 8.44 -20.31
N ILE A 135 -16.44 8.10 -19.58
CA ILE A 135 -15.61 9.07 -18.89
C ILE A 135 -14.56 9.57 -19.87
N ALA A 136 -14.78 10.78 -20.41
CA ALA A 136 -13.86 11.38 -21.37
C ALA A 136 -12.54 11.78 -20.69
N ALA A 137 -11.42 11.36 -21.27
CA ALA A 137 -10.09 11.64 -20.76
C ALA A 137 -9.05 11.70 -21.90
N ASP A 138 -7.99 12.47 -21.70
CA ASP A 138 -6.88 12.57 -22.66
C ASP A 138 -5.74 11.60 -22.31
N ALA A 139 -5.72 11.12 -21.06
CA ALA A 139 -4.84 10.07 -20.58
C ALA A 139 -5.59 9.19 -19.56
N VAL A 140 -5.25 7.91 -19.52
CA VAL A 140 -5.82 6.95 -18.57
C VAL A 140 -4.69 6.25 -17.80
N LEU A 141 -4.77 6.31 -16.47
CA LEU A 141 -3.88 5.59 -15.56
C LEU A 141 -4.63 4.43 -14.92
N VAL A 142 -4.08 3.22 -15.01
CA VAL A 142 -4.61 2.03 -14.35
C VAL A 142 -3.79 1.72 -13.08
N GLY A 143 -4.44 1.82 -11.93
CA GLY A 143 -3.84 1.65 -10.60
C GLY A 143 -4.65 0.70 -9.71
N VAL A 144 -4.84 -0.54 -10.15
CA VAL A 144 -5.76 -1.51 -9.51
C VAL A 144 -5.07 -2.52 -8.57
N GLY A 145 -3.84 -2.21 -8.15
CA GLY A 145 -3.01 -3.04 -7.27
C GLY A 145 -1.85 -3.71 -8.01
N ALA A 146 -1.16 -4.63 -7.33
CA ALA A 146 0.04 -5.28 -7.84
C ALA A 146 -0.04 -6.81 -7.79
N PHE A 147 0.93 -7.45 -8.46
CA PHE A 147 1.24 -8.87 -8.37
C PHE A 147 2.70 -9.04 -7.94
N ALA A 148 2.98 -10.01 -7.07
CA ALA A 148 4.34 -10.41 -6.75
C ALA A 148 5.04 -10.99 -8.00
N CYS A 149 6.29 -10.59 -8.25
CA CYS A 149 7.12 -11.11 -9.34
C CYS A 149 7.75 -12.46 -8.98
N GLU A 150 6.90 -13.47 -8.73
CA GLU A 150 7.29 -14.78 -8.19
C GLU A 150 7.62 -15.84 -9.26
N ALA A 151 7.60 -15.49 -10.55
CA ALA A 151 7.78 -16.45 -11.65
C ALA A 151 9.10 -17.23 -11.54
N LEU A 152 10.22 -16.55 -11.27
CA LEU A 152 11.53 -17.18 -11.08
C LEU A 152 11.53 -18.18 -9.92
N ALA A 153 10.90 -17.81 -8.80
CA ALA A 153 10.79 -18.67 -7.63
C ALA A 153 9.94 -19.92 -7.92
N ARG A 154 8.81 -19.76 -8.62
CA ARG A 154 7.97 -20.88 -9.04
C ARG A 154 8.71 -21.84 -9.97
N THR A 155 9.43 -21.32 -10.96
CA THR A 155 10.25 -22.13 -11.87
C THR A 155 11.37 -22.86 -11.13
N ALA A 156 11.95 -22.25 -10.08
CA ALA A 156 12.93 -22.88 -9.21
C ALA A 156 12.34 -23.90 -8.20
N GLY A 157 11.02 -24.12 -8.21
CA GLY A 157 10.36 -25.07 -7.30
C GLY A 157 10.17 -24.54 -5.87
N LEU A 158 10.29 -23.23 -5.65
CA LEU A 158 10.06 -22.63 -4.33
C LEU A 158 8.58 -22.50 -4.00
N THR A 159 8.25 -22.61 -2.71
CA THR A 159 6.88 -22.40 -2.23
C THR A 159 6.43 -20.97 -2.48
N CYS A 160 5.34 -20.81 -3.23
CA CYS A 160 4.78 -19.51 -3.60
C CYS A 160 3.25 -19.49 -3.43
N ASP A 161 2.74 -18.51 -2.71
CA ASP A 161 1.32 -18.30 -2.42
C ASP A 161 1.05 -16.79 -2.39
N ASN A 162 0.68 -16.20 -3.53
CA ASN A 162 0.58 -14.75 -3.70
C ASN A 162 1.85 -14.03 -3.19
N GLY A 163 3.01 -14.49 -3.62
CA GLY A 163 4.34 -14.13 -3.14
C GLY A 163 5.17 -15.37 -2.77
N VAL A 164 6.50 -15.22 -2.81
CA VAL A 164 7.45 -16.23 -2.35
C VAL A 164 7.30 -16.38 -0.84
N VAL A 165 6.97 -17.58 -0.38
CA VAL A 165 6.80 -17.86 1.04
C VAL A 165 8.17 -17.89 1.71
N VAL A 166 8.32 -17.09 2.77
CA VAL A 166 9.56 -16.99 3.55
C VAL A 166 9.31 -17.09 5.05
N ASP A 167 10.34 -17.50 5.80
CA ASP A 167 10.35 -17.48 7.26
C ASP A 167 10.61 -16.07 7.84
N GLU A 168 10.70 -15.97 9.17
CA GLU A 168 10.97 -14.70 9.88
C GLU A 168 12.35 -14.09 9.58
N THR A 169 13.25 -14.86 8.97
CA THR A 169 14.58 -14.43 8.52
C THR A 169 14.65 -14.19 7.02
N ALA A 170 13.50 -14.19 6.34
CA ALA A 170 13.35 -14.04 4.90
C ALA A 170 13.96 -15.18 4.06
N ARG A 171 14.18 -16.36 4.66
CA ARG A 171 14.65 -17.57 3.97
C ARG A 171 13.47 -18.29 3.32
N THR A 172 13.69 -18.82 2.12
CA THR A 172 12.68 -19.56 1.35
C THR A 172 12.63 -21.05 1.74
N SER A 173 11.89 -21.87 0.99
CA SER A 173 11.91 -23.33 1.12
C SER A 173 13.24 -23.98 0.74
N ASP A 174 14.11 -23.26 0.02
CA ASP A 174 15.50 -23.67 -0.23
C ASP A 174 16.43 -22.94 0.76
N PRO A 175 17.28 -23.67 1.52
CA PRO A 175 18.14 -23.07 2.54
C PRO A 175 19.18 -22.08 2.01
N ASN A 176 19.52 -22.15 0.71
CA ASN A 176 20.49 -21.28 0.05
C ASN A 176 19.83 -20.10 -0.67
N ILE A 177 18.48 -19.99 -0.64
CA ILE A 177 17.74 -18.93 -1.31
C ILE A 177 16.91 -18.14 -0.30
N TYR A 178 17.06 -16.82 -0.33
CA TYR A 178 16.26 -15.84 0.39
C TYR A 178 15.36 -15.09 -0.59
N ALA A 179 14.29 -14.47 -0.09
CA ALA A 179 13.50 -13.51 -0.86
C ALA A 179 13.13 -12.31 0.01
N ILE A 180 13.10 -11.10 -0.56
CA ILE A 180 12.87 -9.86 0.19
C ILE A 180 11.94 -8.88 -0.55
N GLY A 181 11.27 -8.01 0.21
CA GLY A 181 10.41 -6.93 -0.30
C GLY A 181 9.05 -7.41 -0.78
N ASP A 182 8.45 -6.67 -1.72
CA ASP A 182 7.08 -6.86 -2.20
C ASP A 182 6.79 -8.26 -2.75
N VAL A 183 7.81 -9.02 -3.15
CA VAL A 183 7.65 -10.38 -3.67
C VAL A 183 7.30 -11.39 -2.57
N THR A 184 7.53 -11.05 -1.30
CA THR A 184 7.48 -12.02 -0.21
C THR A 184 6.11 -12.14 0.46
N ARG A 185 5.71 -13.37 0.78
CA ARG A 185 4.66 -13.65 1.76
C ARG A 185 5.34 -14.18 3.03
N ARG A 186 5.26 -13.40 4.12
CA ARG A 186 6.03 -13.60 5.35
C ARG A 186 5.12 -13.69 6.58
N PRO A 187 5.56 -14.33 7.67
CA PRO A 187 4.88 -14.19 8.96
C PRO A 187 4.97 -12.76 9.48
N ILE A 188 3.92 -12.31 10.16
CA ILE A 188 3.91 -11.05 10.92
C ILE A 188 3.89 -11.39 12.42
N PRO A 189 5.04 -11.37 13.12
CA PRO A 189 5.14 -11.84 14.51
C PRO A 189 4.21 -11.12 15.49
N VAL A 190 4.04 -9.81 15.33
CA VAL A 190 3.15 -9.00 16.19
C VAL A 190 1.66 -9.38 16.04
N HIS A 191 1.32 -10.15 15.00
CA HIS A 191 -0.02 -10.71 14.74
C HIS A 191 -0.02 -12.24 14.83
N GLY A 192 0.78 -12.81 15.74
CA GLY A 192 0.82 -14.25 15.98
C GLY A 192 1.35 -15.07 14.80
N GLY A 193 2.15 -14.46 13.92
CA GLY A 193 2.74 -15.15 12.77
C GLY A 193 1.81 -15.32 11.57
N VAL A 194 0.71 -14.55 11.50
CA VAL A 194 -0.15 -14.54 10.31
C VAL A 194 0.68 -14.27 9.06
N MET A 195 0.53 -15.13 8.05
CA MET A 195 1.23 -15.02 6.78
C MET A 195 0.58 -13.95 5.89
N HIS A 196 1.36 -12.93 5.53
CA HIS A 196 0.88 -11.83 4.70
C HIS A 196 1.97 -11.25 3.80
N ARG A 197 1.55 -10.57 2.74
CA ARG A 197 2.45 -9.87 1.81
C ARG A 197 2.33 -8.37 2.03
N LEU A 198 3.46 -7.72 2.26
CA LEU A 198 3.54 -6.29 2.57
C LEU A 198 4.23 -5.55 1.42
N GLU A 199 3.56 -4.53 0.89
CA GLU A 199 4.04 -3.70 -0.23
C GLU A 199 4.49 -2.34 0.31
N SER A 200 5.60 -2.31 1.06
CA SER A 200 6.10 -1.07 1.68
C SER A 200 7.62 -0.99 1.75
N VAL A 201 8.12 0.25 1.69
CA VAL A 201 9.55 0.53 1.86
C VAL A 201 10.08 -0.02 3.20
N PRO A 202 9.40 0.18 4.36
CA PRO A 202 9.89 -0.37 5.61
C PRO A 202 9.95 -1.90 5.64
N ASN A 203 8.99 -2.60 5.02
CA ASN A 203 9.04 -4.06 4.90
C ASN A 203 10.28 -4.53 4.13
N ALA A 204 10.58 -3.90 2.99
CA ALA A 204 11.76 -4.23 2.19
C ALA A 204 13.06 -3.97 2.97
N LEU A 205 13.15 -2.84 3.68
CA LEU A 205 14.31 -2.50 4.50
C LEU A 205 14.51 -3.44 5.69
N GLU A 206 13.43 -3.85 6.35
CA GLU A 206 13.48 -4.82 7.45
C GLU A 206 14.03 -6.18 6.96
N GLN A 207 13.47 -6.72 5.88
CA GLN A 207 13.90 -8.00 5.32
C GLN A 207 15.33 -7.94 4.79
N ALA A 208 15.75 -6.82 4.19
CA ALA A 208 17.13 -6.63 3.76
C ALA A 208 18.11 -6.73 4.95
N LYS A 209 17.78 -6.15 6.10
CA LYS A 209 18.59 -6.27 7.33
C LYS A 209 18.61 -7.71 7.85
N GLN A 210 17.46 -8.41 7.84
CA GLN A 210 17.34 -9.79 8.29
C GLN A 210 18.21 -10.74 7.46
N VAL A 211 18.09 -10.66 6.12
CA VAL A 211 18.89 -11.49 5.21
C VAL A 211 20.38 -11.15 5.31
N ALA A 212 20.74 -9.86 5.38
CA ALA A 212 22.14 -9.47 5.56
C ALA A 212 22.73 -10.08 6.84
N SER A 213 22.04 -9.98 7.98
CA SER A 213 22.46 -10.61 9.24
C SER A 213 22.61 -12.13 9.11
N ALA A 214 21.64 -12.79 8.46
CA ALA A 214 21.67 -14.25 8.28
C ALA A 214 22.87 -14.70 7.45
N ILE A 215 23.17 -14.01 6.34
CA ILE A 215 24.29 -14.34 5.46
C ILE A 215 25.64 -14.15 6.15
N VAL A 216 25.81 -13.08 6.94
CA VAL A 216 27.09 -12.82 7.62
C VAL A 216 27.22 -13.47 9.00
N GLY A 217 26.27 -14.34 9.39
CA GLY A 217 26.30 -15.07 10.67
C GLY A 217 26.13 -14.17 11.90
N ARG A 218 25.36 -13.08 11.79
CA ARG A 218 25.04 -12.18 12.91
C ARG A 218 23.63 -12.43 13.44
N THR A 219 23.38 -11.96 14.65
CA THR A 219 22.03 -11.94 15.23
C THR A 219 21.05 -11.24 14.27
N ALA A 220 19.91 -11.88 14.03
CA ALA A 220 18.87 -11.33 13.18
C ALA A 220 18.33 -10.00 13.75
N SER A 221 18.00 -9.07 12.86
CA SER A 221 17.27 -7.87 13.26
C SER A 221 15.91 -8.27 13.83
N ALA A 222 15.52 -7.64 14.95
CA ALA A 222 14.20 -7.84 15.52
C ALA A 222 13.12 -7.48 14.49
N PRO A 223 12.02 -8.26 14.41
CA PRO A 223 10.89 -7.92 13.56
C PRO A 223 10.30 -6.56 13.93
N GLU A 224 9.96 -5.76 12.92
CA GLU A 224 9.31 -4.47 13.12
C GLU A 224 7.78 -4.62 13.08
N VAL A 225 7.05 -3.73 13.77
CA VAL A 225 5.62 -3.55 13.49
C VAL A 225 5.49 -3.05 12.05
N PRO A 226 4.71 -3.73 11.17
CA PRO A 226 4.51 -3.29 9.80
C PRO A 226 4.04 -1.84 9.76
N TRP A 227 4.60 -1.04 8.88
CA TRP A 227 4.17 0.35 8.72
C TRP A 227 4.47 0.88 7.31
N PHE A 228 3.77 1.94 6.95
CA PHE A 228 3.97 2.70 5.72
C PHE A 228 3.44 4.12 5.87
N TRP A 229 3.59 4.92 4.83
CA TRP A 229 3.05 6.28 4.76
C TRP A 229 2.51 6.56 3.36
N SER A 230 1.71 7.61 3.25
CA SER A 230 1.24 8.19 1.99
C SER A 230 1.24 9.71 2.16
N ASP A 231 1.76 10.41 1.15
CA ASP A 231 1.80 11.87 1.11
C ASP A 231 0.85 12.34 0.00
N GLN A 232 -0.19 13.08 0.37
CA GLN A 232 -1.19 13.57 -0.57
C GLN A 232 -1.50 15.04 -0.25
N TYR A 233 -1.13 15.94 -1.15
CA TYR A 233 -1.16 17.39 -0.90
C TYR A 233 -0.29 17.75 0.32
N ASP A 234 -0.82 18.53 1.26
CA ASP A 234 -0.20 18.89 2.54
C ASP A 234 -0.50 17.89 3.67
N VAL A 235 -1.12 16.74 3.35
CA VAL A 235 -1.50 15.73 4.32
C VAL A 235 -0.50 14.58 4.35
N LYS A 236 -0.01 14.30 5.56
CA LYS A 236 0.82 13.13 5.85
C LYS A 236 0.02 12.06 6.57
N LEU A 237 -0.20 10.93 5.89
CA LEU A 237 -0.75 9.72 6.49
C LEU A 237 0.39 8.78 6.89
N GLN A 238 0.35 8.26 8.12
CA GLN A 238 1.21 7.18 8.57
C GLN A 238 0.37 6.06 9.17
N ILE A 239 0.66 4.82 8.80
CA ILE A 239 -0.08 3.64 9.28
C ILE A 239 0.91 2.67 9.90
N ALA A 240 0.56 2.13 11.07
CA ALA A 240 1.29 1.04 11.71
C ALA A 240 0.35 -0.09 12.09
N GLY A 241 0.81 -1.33 11.98
CA GLY A 241 0.01 -2.54 12.19
C GLY A 241 -0.86 -2.89 10.98
N VAL A 242 -1.65 -3.94 11.16
CA VAL A 242 -2.60 -4.45 10.14
C VAL A 242 -3.84 -4.93 10.88
N PRO A 243 -5.05 -4.47 10.55
CA PRO A 243 -6.24 -4.72 11.36
C PRO A 243 -6.89 -6.08 11.03
N PHE A 244 -6.14 -7.18 11.06
CA PHE A 244 -6.66 -8.51 10.69
C PHE A 244 -7.79 -8.99 11.61
N ASP A 245 -7.61 -8.84 12.92
CA ASP A 245 -8.49 -9.31 13.98
C ASP A 245 -9.15 -8.16 14.75
N ALA A 246 -9.21 -6.97 14.14
CA ALA A 246 -9.81 -5.80 14.80
C ALA A 246 -11.32 -5.99 14.98
N ASP A 247 -11.80 -5.82 16.22
CA ASP A 247 -13.21 -5.86 16.59
C ASP A 247 -13.83 -4.47 16.76
N ARG A 248 -12.99 -3.43 16.90
CA ARG A 248 -13.42 -2.07 17.19
C ARG A 248 -12.49 -1.03 16.60
N GLN A 249 -13.06 0.11 16.22
CA GLN A 249 -12.34 1.32 15.80
C GLN A 249 -12.62 2.46 16.77
N LEU A 250 -11.58 3.24 17.10
CA LEU A 250 -11.69 4.46 17.90
C LEU A 250 -11.05 5.62 17.14
N VAL A 251 -11.82 6.69 16.94
CA VAL A 251 -11.32 7.94 16.36
C VAL A 251 -10.82 8.83 17.50
N ARG A 252 -9.61 9.35 17.33
CA ARG A 252 -8.95 10.28 18.27
C ARG A 252 -8.56 11.54 17.51
N GLY A 253 -8.95 12.71 18.02
CA GLY A 253 -8.74 14.00 17.33
C GLY A 253 -9.92 14.39 16.44
N ASP A 254 -9.69 15.28 15.48
CA ASP A 254 -10.74 15.88 14.64
C ASP A 254 -10.48 15.65 13.13
N PRO A 255 -11.22 14.71 12.50
CA PRO A 255 -11.14 14.51 11.06
C PRO A 255 -11.47 15.75 10.22
N ALA A 256 -12.38 16.61 10.69
CA ALA A 256 -12.74 17.83 9.96
C ALA A 256 -11.61 18.88 10.00
N GLY A 257 -10.88 18.93 11.13
CA GLY A 257 -9.69 19.74 11.33
C GLY A 257 -8.42 19.22 10.65
N GLY A 258 -8.45 18.04 10.01
CA GLY A 258 -7.32 17.50 9.26
C GLY A 258 -6.18 16.92 10.09
N ALA A 259 -6.42 16.68 11.39
CA ALA A 259 -5.48 16.03 12.30
C ALA A 259 -6.23 15.05 13.22
N PHE A 260 -6.09 13.76 12.94
CA PHE A 260 -6.78 12.70 13.67
C PHE A 260 -6.08 11.35 13.50
N SER A 261 -6.46 10.39 14.33
CA SER A 261 -6.04 9.00 14.23
C SER A 261 -7.23 8.06 14.36
N VAL A 262 -7.17 6.93 13.67
CA VAL A 262 -8.08 5.79 13.83
C VAL A 262 -7.29 4.64 14.42
N PHE A 263 -7.57 4.30 15.66
CA PHE A 263 -7.01 3.11 16.31
C PHE A 263 -7.95 1.92 16.08
N HIS A 264 -7.38 0.82 15.62
CA HIS A 264 -8.05 -0.46 15.49
C HIS A 264 -7.67 -1.34 16.67
N LEU A 265 -8.66 -1.88 17.38
CA LEU A 265 -8.47 -2.69 18.58
C LEU A 265 -8.95 -4.12 18.39
N SER A 266 -8.30 -5.04 19.10
CA SER A 266 -8.72 -6.42 19.34
C SER A 266 -8.80 -6.57 20.85
N GLY A 267 -10.01 -6.48 21.39
CA GLY A 267 -10.28 -6.29 22.82
C GLY A 267 -9.68 -4.98 23.36
N ASP A 268 -8.68 -5.12 24.24
CA ASP A 268 -7.96 -4.03 24.88
C ASP A 268 -6.59 -3.75 24.25
N ARG A 269 -6.21 -4.45 23.18
CA ARG A 269 -4.94 -4.23 22.48
C ARG A 269 -5.14 -3.41 21.21
N ILE A 270 -4.17 -2.55 20.89
CA ILE A 270 -4.09 -1.88 19.60
C ILE A 270 -3.46 -2.86 18.60
N VAL A 271 -4.12 -3.07 17.45
CA VAL A 271 -3.63 -3.93 16.36
C VAL A 271 -3.24 -3.14 15.12
N ALA A 272 -3.80 -1.95 14.94
CA ALA A 272 -3.34 -0.98 13.95
C ALA A 272 -3.67 0.47 14.36
N VAL A 273 -2.94 1.42 13.81
CA VAL A 273 -3.24 2.85 13.88
C VAL A 273 -3.08 3.47 12.50
N GLU A 274 -4.06 4.26 12.09
CA GLU A 274 -4.00 5.15 10.93
C GLU A 274 -3.95 6.58 11.44
N ALA A 275 -2.87 7.32 11.19
CA ALA A 275 -2.65 8.66 11.74
C ALA A 275 -2.47 9.69 10.62
N VAL A 276 -3.36 10.67 10.58
CA VAL A 276 -3.35 11.79 9.64
C VAL A 276 -2.86 13.02 10.38
N ASN A 277 -1.69 13.54 9.98
CA ASN A 277 -1.04 14.70 10.62
C ASN A 277 -0.89 14.57 12.16
N ALA A 278 -0.82 13.34 12.67
CA ALA A 278 -0.78 13.02 14.10
C ALA A 278 0.46 12.15 14.44
N PRO A 279 1.68 12.69 14.33
CA PRO A 279 2.91 11.91 14.47
C PRO A 279 3.10 11.28 15.87
N ALA A 280 2.60 11.94 16.92
CA ALA A 280 2.66 11.41 18.28
C ALA A 280 1.80 10.15 18.45
N ASP A 281 0.62 10.14 17.85
CA ASP A 281 -0.30 8.99 17.86
C ASP A 281 0.26 7.82 17.04
N PHE A 282 0.84 8.10 15.87
CA PHE A 282 1.55 7.08 15.08
C PHE A 282 2.69 6.43 15.87
N MET A 283 3.58 7.23 16.45
CA MET A 283 4.74 6.71 17.19
C MET A 283 4.32 5.94 18.46
N GLY A 284 3.36 6.49 19.21
CA GLY A 284 2.82 5.85 20.40
C GLY A 284 2.08 4.56 20.08
N GLY A 285 1.20 4.57 19.08
CA GLY A 285 0.44 3.41 18.62
C GLY A 285 1.37 2.30 18.12
N ARG A 286 2.34 2.63 17.26
CA ARG A 286 3.35 1.68 16.76
C ARG A 286 4.12 1.03 17.91
N LEU A 287 4.55 1.80 18.91
CA LEU A 287 5.24 1.27 20.09
C LEU A 287 4.35 0.31 20.90
N LEU A 288 3.08 0.67 21.11
CA LEU A 288 2.13 -0.12 21.89
C LEU A 288 1.73 -1.41 21.18
N ILE A 289 1.55 -1.38 19.85
CA ILE A 289 1.35 -2.57 19.02
C ILE A 289 2.54 -3.53 19.19
N GLY A 290 3.77 -3.01 19.07
CA GLY A 290 4.98 -3.85 19.19
C GLY A 290 5.16 -4.49 20.57
N LYS A 291 4.59 -3.88 21.62
CA LYS A 291 4.58 -4.44 22.98
C LYS A 291 3.41 -5.37 23.27
N GLY A 292 2.42 -5.46 22.37
CA GLY A 292 1.15 -6.12 22.64
C GLY A 292 0.42 -5.52 23.85
N ALA A 293 0.62 -4.23 24.11
CA ALA A 293 0.15 -3.57 25.33
C ALA A 293 -1.38 -3.47 25.35
N ARG A 294 -1.95 -3.64 26.55
CA ARG A 294 -3.36 -3.39 26.83
C ARG A 294 -3.55 -1.91 27.14
N VAL A 295 -4.64 -1.32 26.67
CA VAL A 295 -4.93 0.11 26.82
C VAL A 295 -6.38 0.34 27.21
N SER A 296 -6.63 1.40 28.01
CA SER A 296 -7.99 1.90 28.22
C SER A 296 -8.50 2.59 26.95
N ALA A 297 -9.66 2.16 26.48
CA ALA A 297 -10.32 2.74 25.31
C ALA A 297 -10.68 4.21 25.54
N GLU A 298 -11.10 4.57 26.76
CA GLU A 298 -11.47 5.92 27.16
C GLU A 298 -10.26 6.85 27.08
N ARG A 299 -9.12 6.43 27.64
CA ARG A 299 -7.87 7.19 27.60
C ARG A 299 -7.31 7.29 26.18
N LEU A 300 -7.48 6.24 25.37
CA LEU A 300 -7.03 6.23 23.99
C LEU A 300 -7.85 7.19 23.12
N ALA A 301 -9.17 7.25 23.31
CA ALA A 301 -10.06 8.15 22.56
C ALA A 301 -9.87 9.63 22.95
N ASP A 302 -9.51 9.92 24.19
CA ASP A 302 -9.30 11.29 24.67
C ASP A 302 -8.02 11.93 24.12
N SER A 303 -8.16 12.78 23.11
CA SER A 303 -7.05 13.52 22.48
C SER A 303 -6.21 14.38 23.44
N ALA A 304 -6.73 14.76 24.62
CA ALA A 304 -5.97 15.49 25.64
C ALA A 304 -4.99 14.58 26.42
N THR A 305 -5.27 13.28 26.49
CA THR A 305 -4.40 12.30 27.16
C THR A 305 -3.22 11.92 26.25
N SER A 306 -1.98 12.25 26.63
CA SER A 306 -0.80 11.90 25.82
C SER A 306 -0.63 10.39 25.60
N MET A 307 -0.05 9.95 24.48
CA MET A 307 0.24 8.53 24.23
C MET A 307 1.16 7.89 25.28
N LYS A 308 2.03 8.67 25.92
CA LYS A 308 2.83 8.19 27.06
C LYS A 308 1.94 7.87 28.25
N ALA A 309 0.93 8.68 28.51
CA ALA A 309 -0.04 8.42 29.57
C ALA A 309 -0.91 7.21 29.20
N VAL A 310 -1.37 7.08 27.95
CA VAL A 310 -2.09 5.89 27.46
C VAL A 310 -1.28 4.61 27.72
N ALA A 311 0.05 4.64 27.55
CA ALA A 311 0.91 3.49 27.81
C ALA A 311 1.01 3.04 29.28
N LEU A 312 0.48 3.82 30.23
CA LEU A 312 0.52 3.53 31.67
C LEU A 312 -0.78 2.91 32.21
N SER A 313 -1.77 2.63 31.34
CA SER A 313 -3.03 1.96 31.74
C SER A 313 -2.85 0.46 31.92
#